data_AF-A0A1H8NX76-F1
#
_entry.id   AF-A0A1H8NX76-F1
#
_cell.length_a   1.000
_cell.length_b   1.000
_cell.length_c   1.000
_cell.angle_alpha   90.00
_cell.angle_beta   90.00
_cell.angle_gamma   90.00
#
_symmetry.space_group_name_H-M   'P 1'
#
loop_
_entity.id
_entity.type
_entity.pdbx_description
1 polymer ?
#
loop_
_entity_poly.entity_id
_entity_poly.type
_entity_poly.pdbx_seq_one_letter_code
_entity_poly.pdbx_strand_id
1 'polypeptide(L)' 'MHQKHLLNLTIKKLIGEATADELLTLESRVKSHKADAFFVNTITDWFNTDNETDDGQSELLFKRVKDKITDEPLK' A
#
# COMPACT_ATOMS: atom_id res chain seq x y z
N MET A 1 -8.14 -3.38 10.58
CA MET A 1 -6.90 -4.18 10.74
C MET A 1 -6.35 -4.80 9.43
N HIS A 2 -7.18 -5.40 8.56
CA HIS A 2 -6.74 -6.11 7.34
C HIS A 2 -6.09 -5.22 6.25
N GLN A 3 -6.64 -4.03 5.98
CA GLN A 3 -6.13 -3.12 4.95
C GLN A 3 -4.74 -2.52 5.27
N LYS A 4 -4.42 -2.30 6.55
CA LYS A 4 -3.11 -1.78 6.97
C LYS A 4 -1.97 -2.77 6.70
N HIS A 5 -2.24 -4.06 6.94
CA HIS A 5 -1.28 -5.12 6.62
C HIS A 5 -1.10 -5.26 5.10
N LEU A 6 -2.19 -5.19 4.33
CA LEU A 6 -2.15 -5.23 2.87
C LEU A 6 -1.37 -4.05 2.28
N LEU A 7 -1.55 -2.84 2.84
CA LEU A 7 -0.79 -1.66 2.45
C LEU A 7 0.71 -1.84 2.71
N ASN A 8 1.09 -2.30 3.91
CA ASN A 8 2.51 -2.53 4.24
C ASN A 8 3.16 -3.55 3.30
N LEU A 9 2.49 -4.66 3.00
CA LEU A 9 2.99 -5.66 2.05
C LEU A 9 3.12 -5.09 0.64
N THR A 10 2.17 -4.26 0.22
CA THR A 10 2.19 -3.61 -1.10
C THR A 10 3.35 -2.64 -1.21
N ILE A 11 3.57 -1.79 -0.19
CA ILE A 11 4.69 -0.84 -0.16
C ILE A 11 6.02 -1.60 -0.17
N LYS A 12 6.20 -2.61 0.69
CA LYS A 12 7.41 -3.47 0.71
C LYS A 12 7.70 -4.08 -0.66
N LYS A 13 6.67 -4.55 -1.37
CA LYS A 13 6.81 -5.07 -2.73
C LYS A 13 7.31 -4.01 -3.69
N LEU A 14 6.76 -2.79 -3.62
CA LEU A 14 7.10 -1.68 -4.52
C LEU A 14 8.53 -1.17 -4.30
N ILE A 15 9.01 -1.15 -3.05
CA ILE A 15 10.38 -0.70 -2.71
C ILE A 15 11.42 -1.84 -2.75
N GLY A 16 11.03 -3.06 -3.09
CA GLY A 16 11.95 -4.21 -3.20
C GLY A 16 12.37 -4.85 -1.88
N GLU A 17 11.66 -4.59 -0.77
CA GLU A 17 11.96 -5.11 0.57
C GLU A 17 11.07 -6.29 0.98
N ALA A 18 10.09 -6.68 0.15
CA ALA A 18 9.23 -7.83 0.44
C ALA A 18 9.99 -9.15 0.32
N THR A 19 9.84 -10.00 1.33
CA THR A 19 10.31 -11.38 1.29
C THR A 19 9.43 -12.25 0.37
N ALA A 20 9.93 -13.43 -0.02
CA ALA A 20 9.17 -14.35 -0.88
C ALA A 20 7.83 -14.79 -0.25
N ASP A 21 7.81 -15.06 1.05
CA ASP A 21 6.60 -15.46 1.78
C ASP A 21 5.57 -14.32 1.88
N GLU A 22 6.05 -13.08 2.03
CA GLU A 22 5.21 -11.88 2.04
C GLU A 22 4.57 -11.63 0.66
N LEU A 23 5.31 -11.86 -0.42
CA LEU A 23 4.79 -11.79 -1.79
C LEU A 23 3.74 -12.86 -2.04
N LEU A 24 3.99 -14.11 -1.62
CA LEU A 24 3.01 -15.20 -1.72
C LEU A 24 1.73 -14.90 -0.94
N THR A 25 1.86 -14.33 0.26
CA THR A 25 0.72 -13.92 1.09
C THR A 25 -0.10 -12.83 0.40
N LEU A 26 0.57 -11.83 -0.18
CA LEU A 26 -0.07 -10.76 -0.92
C LEU A 26 -0.82 -11.29 -2.15
N GLU A 27 -0.19 -12.15 -2.94
CA GLU A 27 -0.81 -12.76 -4.12
C GLU A 27 -2.03 -13.61 -3.76
N SER A 28 -1.93 -14.42 -2.71
CA SER A 28 -3.03 -15.28 -2.26
C SER A 28 -4.25 -14.46 -1.86
N ARG A 29 -4.05 -13.34 -1.14
CA ARG A 29 -5.13 -12.44 -0.76
C ARG A 29 -5.75 -11.72 -1.95
N VAL A 30 -4.93 -11.18 -2.85
CA VAL A 30 -5.39 -10.52 -4.08
C VAL A 30 -6.20 -11.48 -4.96
N LYS A 31 -5.79 -12.75 -5.07
CA LYS A 31 -6.52 -13.78 -5.82
C LYS A 31 -7.86 -14.13 -5.16
N SER A 32 -7.92 -14.14 -3.83
CA SER A 32 -9.10 -14.56 -3.07
C SER A 32 -10.13 -13.44 -2.88
N HIS A 33 -9.71 -12.17 -2.95
CA HIS A 33 -10.57 -11.03 -2.63
C HIS A 33 -10.43 -9.89 -3.67
N LYS A 34 -11.49 -9.67 -4.45
CA LYS A 34 -11.52 -8.61 -5.48
C LYS A 34 -11.31 -7.20 -4.92
N ALA A 35 -11.75 -6.93 -3.69
CA ALA A 35 -11.53 -5.65 -3.02
C ALA A 35 -10.04 -5.43 -2.67
N ASP A 36 -9.34 -6.49 -2.25
CA ASP A 36 -7.90 -6.44 -1.99
C ASP A 36 -7.13 -6.23 -3.29
N ALA A 37 -7.54 -6.89 -4.38
CA ALA A 37 -6.96 -6.68 -5.71
C ALA A 37 -7.10 -5.23 -6.18
N PHE A 38 -8.30 -4.65 -6.05
CA PHE A 38 -8.54 -3.25 -6.39
C PHE A 38 -7.67 -2.30 -5.55
N PHE A 39 -7.55 -2.56 -4.25
CA PHE A 39 -6.72 -1.78 -3.34
C PHE A 39 -5.24 -1.84 -3.73
N VAL A 40 -4.68 -3.05 -3.92
CA VAL A 40 -3.26 -3.24 -4.29
C VAL A 40 -2.95 -2.58 -5.63
N ASN A 41 -3.82 -2.73 -6.63
CA ASN A 41 -3.65 -2.08 -7.94
C ASN A 41 -3.69 -0.56 -7.81
N THR A 42 -4.64 0.00 -7.05
CA THR A 42 -4.73 1.45 -6.83
C THR A 42 -3.47 2.01 -6.18
N ILE A 43 -2.93 1.32 -5.16
CA ILE A 43 -1.68 1.74 -4.50
C ILE A 43 -0.48 1.58 -5.44
N THR A 44 -0.42 0.51 -6.23
CA THR A 44 0.65 0.26 -7.20
C THR A 44 0.65 1.30 -8.31
N ASP A 45 -0.51 1.57 -8.91
CA ASP A 45 -0.67 2.59 -9.95
C ASP A 45 -0.30 3.96 -9.39
N TRP A 46 -0.77 4.30 -8.19
CA TRP A 46 -0.41 5.55 -7.52
C TRP A 46 1.10 5.70 -7.30
N PHE A 47 1.79 4.67 -6.80
CA PHE A 47 3.24 4.70 -6.58
C PHE A 47 4.04 4.79 -7.89
N ASN A 48 3.54 4.15 -8.95
CA ASN A 48 4.18 4.20 -10.27
C ASN A 48 3.87 5.49 -11.04
N THR A 49 2.82 6.23 -10.63
CA THR A 49 2.51 7.56 -11.18
C THR A 49 3.52 8.61 -10.70
N ASP A 50 4.23 8.34 -9.59
CA ASP A 50 5.21 9.25 -8.96
C ASP A 50 6.59 9.27 -9.64
N ASN A 51 6.80 8.57 -10.76
CA ASN A 51 7.98 8.79 -11.61
C ASN A 51 7.93 10.17 -12.34
N GLU A 52 6.87 10.96 -12.18
CA GLU A 52 6.73 12.31 -12.76
C GLU A 52 6.55 13.46 -11.74
N THR A 53 6.59 13.21 -10.43
CA THR A 53 6.23 14.25 -9.44
C THR A 53 7.38 14.62 -8.50
N ASP A 54 7.77 15.90 -8.57
CA ASP A 54 8.78 16.60 -7.76
C ASP A 54 8.84 16.12 -6.29
N ASP A 55 10.08 16.01 -5.79
CA ASP A 55 10.55 15.48 -4.49
C ASP A 55 9.77 15.89 -3.21
N GLY A 56 8.82 16.82 -3.28
CA GLY A 56 8.00 17.27 -2.15
C GLY A 56 6.59 16.67 -2.04
N GLN A 57 6.04 16.08 -3.12
CA GLN A 57 4.67 15.55 -3.12
C GLN A 57 4.56 14.19 -2.40
N SER A 58 5.55 13.33 -2.58
CA SER A 58 5.58 11.98 -1.99
C SER A 58 5.60 12.04 -0.45
N GLU A 59 6.29 13.01 0.16
CA GLU A 59 6.35 13.17 1.62
C GLU A 59 5.03 13.71 2.21
N LEU A 60 4.36 14.64 1.51
CA LEU A 60 3.00 15.10 1.85
C LEU A 60 1.97 13.97 1.69
N LEU A 61 2.18 13.07 0.74
CA LEU A 61 1.33 11.91 0.49
C LEU A 61 1.53 10.80 1.53
N PHE A 62 2.76 10.47 1.90
CA PHE A 62 3.05 9.58 3.03
C PHE A 62 2.39 10.07 4.30
N LYS A 63 2.44 11.39 4.56
CA LYS A 63 1.76 12.02 5.69
C LYS A 63 0.24 11.88 5.59
N ARG A 64 -0.36 12.11 4.43
CA ARG A 64 -1.81 12.01 4.22
C ARG A 64 -2.35 10.57 4.33
N VAL A 65 -1.59 9.58 3.87
CA VAL A 65 -1.91 8.15 4.03
C VAL A 65 -1.76 7.74 5.50
N LYS A 66 -0.68 8.16 6.16
CA LYS A 66 -0.48 7.93 7.60
C LYS A 66 -1.62 8.53 8.42
N ASP A 67 -1.99 9.78 8.16
CA ASP A 67 -3.05 10.51 8.86
C ASP A 67 -4.41 9.81 8.69
N LYS A 68 -4.76 9.37 7.48
CA LYS A 68 -6.00 8.60 7.23
C LYS A 68 -6.03 7.20 7.86
N ILE A 69 -4.88 6.59 8.12
CA ILE A 69 -4.78 5.31 8.84
C ILE A 69 -4.84 5.51 10.36
N THR A 70 -4.50 6.71 10.85
CA THR A 70 -4.58 7.09 12.27
C THR A 70 -5.90 7.72 12.69
N ASP A 71 -6.80 8.02 11.77
CA ASP A 71 -8.12 8.64 12.05
C ASP A 71 -9.25 7.64 12.38
N GLU A 72 -8.92 6.43 12.88
CA GLU A 72 -9.85 5.69 13.74
C GLU A 72 -9.47 6.00 15.19
N PRO A 73 -10.37 6.58 16.01
CA PRO A 73 -10.08 6.81 17.41
C PRO A 73 -9.90 5.46 18.10
N LEU A 74 -8.81 5.32 18.87
CA LEU A 74 -8.78 4.34 19.96
C LEU A 74 -9.76 4.82 21.03
N LYS A 75 -11.05 4.50 20.84
CA LYS A 75 -12.10 4.35 21.87
C LYS A 75 -13.39 3.82 21.26
#